data_AF-A0A965UYV3-F1
#
_entry.id   AF-A0A965UYV3-F1
#
_cell.length_a   1.000
_cell.length_b   1.000
_cell.length_c   1.000
_cell.angle_alpha   90.00
_cell.angle_beta   90.00
_cell.angle_gamma   90.00
#
_symmetry.space_group_name_H-M   'P 1'
#
loop_
_entity.id
_entity.type
_entity.pdbx_description
1 polymer ?
#
loop_
_entity_poly.entity_id
_entity_poly.type
_entity_poly.pdbx_seq_one_letter_code
_entity_poly.pdbx_strand_id
1 'polypeptide(L)'
;MQVVTYNNKQYKIPFDVDLTLDPQDKLIEVANRFSGATASLPWFAVAIYDLIIGAERLEDYATMQKGLSWFSKYFPEEYYTLLD
;
A
#
# COMPACT_ATOMS: atom_id res chain seq x y z
N MET A 1 14.64 4.56 4.80
CA MET A 1 14.10 3.22 4.48
C MET A 1 13.65 2.61 5.79
N GLN A 2 12.34 2.48 5.97
CA GLN A 2 11.72 1.94 7.18
C GLN A 2 11.43 0.44 6.99
N VAL A 3 11.49 -0.34 8.05
CA VAL A 3 11.15 -1.77 8.02
C VAL A 3 10.01 -2.01 8.99
N VAL A 4 8.93 -2.60 8.50
CA VAL A 4 7.78 -3.01 9.31
C VAL A 4 7.84 -4.54 9.46
N THR A 5 7.69 -5.02 10.69
CA THR A 5 7.54 -6.47 10.95
C THR A 5 6.07 -6.76 11.16
N TYR A 6 5.48 -7.60 10.32
CA TYR A 6 4.09 -8.02 10.40
C TYR A 6 3.99 -9.52 10.09
N ASN A 7 3.27 -10.29 10.92
CA ASN A 7 3.15 -11.75 10.80
C ASN A 7 4.50 -12.47 10.58
N ASN A 8 5.51 -12.12 11.37
CA ASN A 8 6.89 -12.64 11.29
C ASN A 8 7.59 -12.41 9.94
N LYS A 9 7.03 -11.56 9.06
CA LYS A 9 7.65 -11.12 7.80
C LYS A 9 8.09 -9.67 7.93
N GLN A 10 9.21 -9.36 7.27
CA GLN A 10 9.74 -8.00 7.21
C GLN A 10 9.42 -7.36 5.86
N TYR A 11 8.80 -6.19 5.92
CA TYR A 11 8.44 -5.38 4.77
C TYR A 11 9.30 -4.13 4.74
N LYS A 12 10.09 -3.98 3.67
CA LYS A 12 10.93 -2.78 3.48
C LYS A 12 10.09 -1.71 2.81
N ILE A 13 9.72 -0.68 3.56
CA ILE A 13 8.88 0.41 3.07
C ILE A 13 9.74 1.36 2.23
N PRO A 14 9.33 1.65 0.97
CA PRO A 14 10.14 2.43 0.03
C PRO A 14 10.03 3.95 0.26
N PHE A 15 9.14 4.38 1.16
CA PHE A 15 8.84 5.77 1.46
C PHE A 15 9.09 6.08 2.93
N ASP A 16 9.18 7.37 3.24
CA ASP A 16 9.19 7.86 4.60
C ASP A 16 7.74 8.19 4.98
N VAL A 17 7.06 7.22 5.59
CA VAL A 17 5.64 7.31 5.97
C VAL A 17 5.52 7.22 7.48
N ASP A 18 4.72 8.11 8.07
CA ASP A 18 4.47 8.05 9.50
C ASP A 18 3.39 7.01 9.80
N LEU A 19 3.83 5.81 10.22
CA LEU A 19 2.97 4.70 10.59
C LEU A 19 2.64 4.66 12.09
N THR A 20 3.08 5.67 12.87
CA THR A 20 2.93 5.66 14.33
C THR A 20 1.50 5.97 14.78
N LEU A 21 0.71 6.62 13.93
CA LEU A 21 -0.66 7.01 14.20
C LEU A 21 -1.67 5.91 13.84
N ASP A 22 -1.26 4.93 13.05
CA ASP A 22 -2.14 3.88 12.57
C ASP A 22 -2.33 2.76 13.60
N PRO A 23 -3.51 2.12 13.64
CA PRO A 23 -3.72 0.95 14.48
C PRO A 23 -2.90 -0.23 13.96
N GLN A 24 -1.70 -0.37 14.55
CA GLN A 24 -0.81 -1.50 14.36
C GLN A 24 -1.59 -2.77 14.70
N ASP A 25 -1.56 -3.75 13.80
CA ASP A 25 -2.27 -5.04 13.80
C ASP A 25 -3.70 -5.08 13.24
N LYS A 26 -4.17 -4.03 12.54
CA LYS A 26 -5.44 -4.11 11.81
C LYS A 26 -5.28 -4.45 10.33
N LEU A 27 -6.09 -5.41 9.88
CA LEU A 27 -6.48 -5.56 8.48
C LEU A 27 -7.64 -4.59 8.20
N ILE A 28 -7.50 -3.84 7.12
CA ILE A 28 -8.45 -2.84 6.66
C ILE A 28 -8.93 -3.29 5.29
N GLU A 29 -10.24 -3.34 5.11
CA GLU A 29 -10.84 -3.63 3.81
C GLU A 29 -10.83 -2.36 2.95
N VAL A 30 -10.22 -2.45 1.77
CA VAL A 30 -10.12 -1.38 0.79
C VAL A 30 -10.86 -1.81 -0.47
N ALA A 31 -11.65 -0.91 -1.05
CA ALA A 31 -12.38 -1.14 -2.29
C ALA A 31 -11.66 -0.48 -3.48
N ASN A 32 -11.61 -1.19 -4.60
CA ASN A 32 -11.18 -0.66 -5.89
C ASN A 32 -12.14 0.45 -6.32
N ARG A 33 -11.58 1.62 -6.62
CA ARG A 33 -12.32 2.84 -7.00
C ARG A 33 -13.09 2.75 -8.33
N PHE A 34 -12.80 1.77 -9.17
CA PHE A 34 -13.41 1.58 -10.49
C PHE A 34 -14.36 0.38 -10.53
N SER A 35 -13.94 -0.77 -10.01
CA SER A 35 -14.71 -2.03 -10.10
C SER A 35 -15.57 -2.31 -8.87
N GLY A 36 -15.25 -1.71 -7.72
CA GLY A 36 -15.87 -2.03 -6.44
C GLY A 36 -15.41 -3.36 -5.81
N ALA A 37 -14.47 -4.08 -6.43
CA ALA A 37 -13.85 -5.26 -5.82
C ALA A 37 -13.08 -4.86 -4.56
N THR A 38 -13.07 -5.70 -3.52
CA THR A 38 -12.41 -5.39 -2.25
C THR A 38 -11.22 -6.30 -1.97
N ALA A 39 -10.23 -5.76 -1.25
CA ALA A 39 -9.08 -6.51 -0.76
C ALA A 39 -8.74 -6.07 0.67
N SER A 40 -8.22 -7.00 1.47
CA SER A 40 -7.83 -6.75 2.87
C SER A 40 -6.33 -6.43 2.95
N LEU A 41 -6.00 -5.22 3.41
CA LEU A 41 -4.63 -4.75 3.54
C LEU A 41 -4.25 -4.48 5.00
N PRO A 42 -3.02 -4.79 5.43
CA PRO A 42 -2.53 -4.29 6.70
C PRO A 42 -2.38 -2.76 6.65
N TRP A 43 -2.48 -2.09 7.80
CA TRP A 43 -2.43 -0.63 7.92
C TRP A 43 -1.28 0.03 7.14
N PHE A 44 -0.07 -0.53 7.18
CA PHE A 44 1.08 0.05 6.48
C PHE A 44 0.98 -0.08 4.95
N ALA A 45 0.29 -1.12 4.45
CA ALA A 45 0.03 -1.25 3.02
C ALA A 45 -1.06 -0.28 2.58
N VAL A 46 -2.06 0.00 3.43
CA VAL A 46 -3.06 1.06 3.18
C VAL A 46 -2.39 2.41 3.03
N ALA A 47 -1.45 2.78 3.91
CA ALA A 47 -0.72 4.04 3.79
C ALA A 47 0.03 4.17 2.44
N ILE A 48 0.59 3.07 1.93
CA ILE A 48 1.25 3.07 0.61
C ILE A 48 0.22 3.13 -0.52
N TYR A 49 -0.93 2.46 -0.40
CA TYR A 49 -2.02 2.56 -1.35
C TYR A 49 -2.50 4.01 -1.48
N ASP A 50 -2.78 4.68 -0.36
CA ASP A 50 -3.20 6.09 -0.35
C ASP A 50 -2.14 7.01 -0.98
N LEU A 51 -0.87 6.75 -0.71
CA LEU A 51 0.24 7.47 -1.33
C LEU A 51 0.27 7.29 -2.86
N ILE A 52 0.04 6.07 -3.37
CA ILE A 52 -0.01 5.80 -4.82
C ILE A 52 -1.15 6.60 -5.46
N ILE A 53 -2.35 6.56 -4.88
CA ILE A 53 -3.52 7.27 -5.38
C ILE A 53 -3.30 8.79 -5.33
N GLY A 54 -2.69 9.30 -4.26
CA GLY A 54 -2.31 10.70 -4.15
C GLY A 54 -1.27 11.12 -5.20
N ALA A 55 -0.24 10.30 -5.40
CA ALA A 55 0.82 10.54 -6.38
C ALA A 55 0.29 10.55 -7.81
N GLU A 56 -0.61 9.63 -8.17
CA GLU A 56 -1.28 9.62 -9.47
C GLU A 56 -2.08 10.91 -9.72
N ARG A 57 -2.84 11.38 -8.71
CA ARG A 57 -3.60 12.64 -8.82
C ARG A 57 -2.73 13.88 -8.94
N LEU A 58 -1.51 13.82 -8.39
CA LEU A 58 -0.52 14.90 -8.45
C LEU A 58 0.45 14.75 -9.63
N GLU A 59 0.26 13.74 -10.50
CA GLU A 59 1.14 13.40 -11.61
C GLU A 59 2.59 13.09 -11.18
N ASP A 60 2.81 12.72 -9.91
CA ASP A 60 4.09 12.21 -9.41
C ASP A 60 4.25 10.72 -9.77
N TYR A 61 4.52 10.47 -11.05
CA TYR A 61 4.66 9.12 -11.56
C TYR A 61 5.87 8.37 -10.97
N ALA A 62 6.88 9.06 -10.46
CA ALA A 62 8.03 8.42 -9.84
C ALA A 62 7.63 7.75 -8.51
N THR A 63 6.89 8.47 -7.67
CA THR A 63 6.32 7.92 -6.43
C THR A 63 5.30 6.83 -6.72
N MET A 64 4.40 7.07 -7.68
CA MET A 64 3.40 6.09 -8.12
C MET A 64 4.05 4.75 -8.53
N GLN A 65 5.00 4.79 -9.47
CA GLN A 65 5.66 3.58 -10.00
C GLN A 65 6.45 2.83 -8.93
N LYS A 66 7.09 3.56 -8.00
CA LYS A 66 7.80 2.95 -6.87
C LYS A 66 6.84 2.23 -5.91
N GLY A 67 5.66 2.79 -5.67
CA GLY A 67 4.62 2.18 -4.86
C GLY A 67 4.02 0.94 -5.53
N LEU A 68 3.69 1.03 -6.83
CA LEU A 68 3.19 -0.10 -7.63
C LEU A 68 4.19 -1.27 -7.64
N SER A 69 5.48 -0.98 -7.85
CA SER A 69 6.55 -1.98 -7.82
C SER A 69 6.70 -2.66 -6.46
N TRP A 70 6.42 -1.92 -5.37
CA TRP A 70 6.44 -2.47 -4.03
C TRP A 70 5.22 -3.37 -3.77
N PHE A 71 4.04 -2.93 -4.19
CA PHE A 71 2.80 -3.69 -4.07
C PHE A 71 2.88 -5.00 -4.86
N SER A 72 3.28 -4.97 -6.13
CA SER A 72 3.41 -6.17 -6.95
C SER A 72 4.40 -7.21 -6.39
N LYS A 73 5.40 -6.75 -5.61
CA LYS A 73 6.37 -7.63 -4.96
C LYS A 73 5.85 -8.27 -3.67
N TYR A 74 5.13 -7.52 -2.84
CA TYR A 74 4.78 -7.93 -1.47
C TYR A 74 3.30 -8.33 -1.30
N PHE A 75 2.43 -7.81 -2.15
CA PHE A 75 0.96 -7.93 -2.13
C PHE A 75 0.43 -8.09 -3.58
N PRO A 76 0.84 -9.16 -4.30
CA PRO A 76 0.52 -9.31 -5.72
C PRO A 76 -0.98 -9.45 -5.99
N GLU A 77 -1.73 -10.16 -5.13
CA GLU A 77 -3.16 -10.37 -5.32
C GLU A 77 -3.94 -9.06 -5.13
N GLU A 78 -3.57 -8.28 -4.11
CA GLU A 78 -4.17 -6.99 -3.83
C GLU A 78 -3.78 -5.94 -4.86
N TYR A 79 -2.55 -6.02 -5.41
CA TYR A 79 -2.13 -5.22 -6.55
C TYR A 79 -3.08 -5.41 -7.74
N TYR A 80 -3.33 -6.66 -8.17
CA TYR A 80 -4.25 -6.94 -9.28
C TYR A 80 -5.70 -6.58 -8.96
N THR A 81 -6.08 -6.59 -7.69
CA THR A 81 -7.46 -6.29 -7.29
C THR A 81 -7.72 -4.78 -7.20
N LEU A 82 -6.74 -4.00 -6.73
CA LEU A 82 -6.92 -2.59 -6.37
C LEU A 82 -6.25 -1.59 -7.32
N LEU A 83 -5.14 -1.98 -7.96
CA LEU A 83 -4.20 -1.05 -8.62
C LEU A 83 -3.92 -1.34 -10.09
N ASP A 84 -4.27 -2.53 -10.59
CA ASP A 84 -4.28 -2.89 -12.03
C ASP A 84 -5.59 -2.42 -12.70
#